data_AF-A0AAW8RXL6-F1
#
_entry.id   AF-A0AAW8RXL6-F1
#
_cell.length_a   1.000
_cell.length_b   1.000
_cell.length_c   1.000
_cell.angle_alpha   90.00
_cell.angle_beta   90.00
_cell.angle_gamma   90.00
#
_symmetry.space_group_name_H-M   'P 1'
#
loop_
_entity.id
_entity.type
_entity.pdbx_description
1 polymer ?
#
loop_
_entity_poly.entity_id
_entity_poly.type
_entity_poly.pdbx_seq_one_letter_code
_entity_poly.pdbx_strand_id
1 'polypeptide(L)'
;MYNKGDREVQHVCLEKYTKIIEEMYNEQESESMDVKVANSGIRNIRMAAIINDYLQRISGSEIIVTGGLSIEFYTRGGYNTQDIDFITPAEKNWRRFWKI
;
A
#
# COMPACT_ATOMS: atom_id res chain seq x y z
N MET A 1 -11.38 -22.27 4.91
CA MET A 1 -11.47 -22.03 3.45
C MET A 1 -12.23 -20.74 3.28
N TYR A 2 -11.81 -19.84 2.38
CA TYR A 2 -12.61 -18.67 2.03
C TYR A 2 -13.89 -19.11 1.32
N ASN A 3 -15.03 -18.52 1.67
CA ASN A 3 -16.26 -18.78 0.95
C ASN A 3 -16.16 -18.17 -0.46
N LYS A 4 -16.99 -18.63 -1.39
CA LYS A 4 -16.92 -18.20 -2.82
C LYS A 4 -16.98 -16.68 -2.97
N GLY A 5 -17.79 -15.99 -2.16
CA GLY A 5 -17.91 -14.53 -2.14
C GLY A 5 -16.62 -13.82 -1.70
N ASP A 6 -15.91 -14.33 -0.69
CA ASP A 6 -14.67 -13.70 -0.21
C ASP A 6 -13.56 -13.74 -1.28
N ARG A 7 -13.51 -14.83 -2.06
CA ARG A 7 -12.56 -14.99 -3.18
C ARG A 7 -12.85 -14.05 -4.33
N GLU A 8 -14.13 -13.82 -4.62
CA GLU A 8 -14.57 -12.89 -5.66
C GLU A 8 -14.24 -11.44 -5.27
N VAL A 9 -14.48 -11.06 -4.01
CA VAL A 9 -14.09 -9.74 -3.47
C VAL A 9 -12.57 -9.55 -3.53
N GLN A 10 -11.79 -10.55 -3.12
CA GLN A 10 -10.33 -10.50 -3.21
C GLN A 10 -9.84 -10.31 -4.66
N HIS A 11 -10.43 -11.03 -5.61
CA HIS A 11 -10.05 -10.95 -7.02
C HIS A 11 -10.35 -9.57 -7.61
N VAL A 12 -11.57 -9.06 -7.42
CA VAL A 12 -11.97 -7.72 -7.90
C VAL A 12 -11.12 -6.62 -7.27
N CYS A 13 -10.83 -6.72 -5.98
CA CYS A 13 -9.94 -5.77 -5.30
C CYS A 13 -8.53 -5.82 -5.90
N LEU A 14 -7.98 -7.02 -6.08
CA LEU A 14 -6.63 -7.20 -6.63
C LEU A 14 -6.51 -6.58 -8.03
N GLU A 15 -7.44 -6.88 -8.95
CA GLU A 15 -7.42 -6.32 -10.31
C GLU A 15 -7.46 -4.79 -10.29
N LYS A 16 -8.34 -4.21 -9.47
CA LYS A 16 -8.47 -2.76 -9.32
C LYS A 16 -7.15 -2.13 -8.85
N TYR A 17 -6.53 -2.66 -7.80
CA TYR A 17 -5.30 -2.08 -7.25
C TYR A 17 -4.09 -2.32 -8.13
N THR A 18 -3.98 -3.49 -8.79
CA THR A 18 -2.93 -3.76 -9.77
C THR A 18 -2.93 -2.68 -10.85
N LYS A 19 -4.10 -2.34 -11.40
CA LYS A 19 -4.22 -1.28 -12.41
C LYS A 19 -3.74 0.08 -11.90
N ILE A 20 -4.13 0.47 -10.68
CA ILE A 20 -3.71 1.75 -10.07
C ILE A 20 -2.18 1.76 -9.85
N ILE A 21 -1.61 0.65 -9.40
CA ILE A 21 -0.17 0.51 -9.18
C ILE A 21 0.59 0.60 -10.51
N GLU A 22 0.11 -0.07 -11.56
CA GLU A 22 0.69 0.02 -12.91
C GLU A 22 0.64 1.46 -13.46
N GLU A 23 -0.48 2.16 -13.28
CA GLU A 23 -0.59 3.58 -13.64
C GLU A 23 0.46 4.43 -12.90
N MET A 24 0.64 4.21 -11.60
CA MET A 24 1.66 4.89 -10.79
C MET A 24 3.10 4.59 -11.24
N TYR A 25 3.38 3.36 -11.68
CA TYR A 25 4.68 2.97 -12.22
C TYR A 25 4.93 3.65 -13.57
N ASN A 26 3.96 3.66 -14.47
CA ASN A 26 4.08 4.32 -15.77
C ASN A 26 4.27 5.84 -15.63
N GLU A 27 3.52 6.46 -14.71
CA GLU A 27 3.73 7.86 -14.29
C GLU A 27 5.20 8.05 -13.86
N GLN A 28 5.68 7.21 -12.93
CA GLN A 28 7.08 7.27 -12.47
C GLN A 28 8.07 7.18 -13.62
N GLU A 29 7.95 6.20 -14.51
CA GLU A 29 8.92 5.98 -15.58
C GLU A 29 9.05 7.19 -16.52
N SER A 30 7.93 7.88 -16.77
CA SER A 30 7.86 9.07 -17.61
C SER A 30 8.50 10.34 -16.98
N GLU A 31 8.72 10.35 -15.66
CA GLU A 31 9.26 11.48 -14.94
C GLU A 31 10.79 11.61 -15.08
N SER A 32 11.30 12.84 -15.08
CA SER A 32 12.73 13.11 -14.89
C SER A 32 13.19 12.69 -13.50
N MET A 33 14.51 12.52 -13.30
CA MET A 33 15.05 12.07 -12.01
C MET A 33 14.68 13.02 -10.86
N ASP A 34 14.75 14.34 -11.08
CA ASP A 34 14.40 15.33 -10.05
C ASP A 34 12.92 15.23 -9.66
N VAL A 35 12.04 15.00 -10.65
CA VAL A 35 10.61 14.82 -10.41
C VAL A 35 10.34 13.51 -9.68
N LYS A 36 11.03 12.41 -10.03
CA LYS A 36 10.93 11.12 -9.33
C LYS A 36 11.23 11.27 -7.85
N VAL A 37 12.32 12.00 -7.53
CA VAL A 37 12.74 12.26 -6.15
C VAL A 37 11.70 13.13 -5.43
N ALA A 38 11.27 14.23 -6.04
CA ALA A 38 10.27 15.12 -5.46
C ALA A 38 8.92 14.42 -5.20
N ASN A 39 8.52 13.49 -6.07
CA ASN A 39 7.26 12.76 -5.96
C ASN A 39 7.35 11.47 -5.13
N SER A 40 8.53 11.09 -4.63
CA SER A 40 8.72 9.83 -3.89
C SER A 40 7.82 9.73 -2.64
N GLY A 41 7.78 10.77 -1.80
CA GLY A 41 6.95 10.80 -0.60
C GLY A 41 5.46 10.61 -0.89
N ILE A 42 4.91 11.39 -1.84
CA ILE A 42 3.48 11.27 -2.20
C ILE A 42 3.15 9.91 -2.82
N ARG A 43 4.08 9.31 -3.58
CA ARG A 43 3.92 7.96 -4.14
C ARG A 43 3.84 6.91 -3.05
N ASN A 44 4.68 7.00 -2.03
CA ASN A 44 4.65 6.10 -0.88
C ASN A 44 3.36 6.25 -0.06
N ILE A 45 2.86 7.48 0.12
CA ILE A 45 1.56 7.74 0.76
C ILE A 45 0.41 7.10 -0.04
N ARG A 46 0.42 7.26 -1.37
CA ARG A 46 -0.57 6.61 -2.26
C ARG A 46 -0.51 5.09 -2.12
N MET A 47 0.68 4.50 -2.11
CA MET A 47 0.87 3.06 -1.91
C MET A 47 0.36 2.58 -0.54
N ALA A 48 0.66 3.31 0.54
CA ALA A 48 0.16 2.97 1.87
C ALA A 48 -1.38 3.01 1.94
N ALA A 49 -2.01 3.98 1.28
CA ALA A 49 -3.48 4.07 1.19
C ALA A 49 -4.09 2.88 0.42
N ILE A 50 -3.46 2.44 -0.66
CA ILE A 50 -3.86 1.25 -1.42
C ILE A 50 -3.77 -0.01 -0.54
N ILE A 51 -2.66 -0.18 0.18
CA ILE A 51 -2.47 -1.32 1.10
C ILE A 51 -3.54 -1.31 2.20
N ASN A 52 -3.83 -0.15 2.80
CA ASN A 52 -4.86 -0.04 3.83
C ASN A 52 -6.26 -0.40 3.30
N ASP A 53 -6.69 0.18 2.18
CA ASP A 53 -8.02 -0.10 1.59
C ASP A 53 -8.13 -1.57 1.16
N TYR A 54 -7.06 -2.16 0.62
CA TYR A 54 -7.02 -3.60 0.28
C TYR A 54 -7.21 -4.48 1.52
N LEU A 55 -6.40 -4.28 2.56
CA LEU A 55 -6.47 -5.07 3.79
C LEU A 55 -7.81 -4.90 4.51
N GLN A 56 -8.33 -3.67 4.57
CA GLN A 56 -9.63 -3.41 5.19
C GLN A 56 -10.77 -4.12 4.45
N ARG A 57 -10.72 -4.21 3.11
CA ARG A 57 -11.74 -4.93 2.33
C ARG A 57 -11.69 -6.44 2.49
N ILE A 58 -10.51 -7.03 2.60
CA ILE A 58 -10.36 -8.50 2.59
C ILE A 58 -10.36 -9.13 3.98
N SER A 59 -10.01 -8.36 5.02
CA SER A 59 -9.91 -8.85 6.39
C SER A 59 -10.52 -7.93 7.43
N GLY A 60 -11.01 -6.75 7.07
CA GLY A 60 -11.48 -5.75 8.04
C GLY A 60 -10.35 -5.13 8.86
N SER A 61 -9.08 -5.45 8.53
CA SER A 61 -7.93 -5.00 9.28
C SER A 61 -7.55 -3.58 8.88
N GLU A 62 -7.35 -2.72 9.86
CA GLU A 62 -6.79 -1.38 9.67
C GLU A 62 -5.28 -1.43 9.87
N ILE A 63 -4.52 -0.65 9.09
CA ILE A 63 -3.08 -0.52 9.26
C ILE A 63 -2.74 0.80 9.95
N ILE A 64 -1.66 0.77 10.73
CA ILE A 64 -0.99 1.97 11.24
C ILE A 64 0.30 2.11 10.45
N VAL A 65 0.42 3.16 9.64
CA VAL A 65 1.67 3.50 8.95
C VAL A 65 2.69 3.99 9.99
N THR A 66 3.91 3.46 9.92
CA THR A 66 4.99 3.75 10.87
C THR A 66 6.30 4.03 10.14
N GLY A 67 7.41 4.12 10.88
CA GLY A 67 8.74 4.30 10.29
C GLY A 67 8.90 5.63 9.56
N GLY A 68 9.78 5.64 8.56
CA GLY A 68 10.15 6.85 7.82
C GLY A 68 8.96 7.54 7.13
N LEU A 69 7.99 6.75 6.63
CA LEU A 69 6.83 7.31 5.93
C LEU A 69 5.92 8.12 6.86
N SER A 70 5.79 7.69 8.12
CA SER A 70 5.03 8.42 9.12
C SER A 70 5.67 9.78 9.46
N ILE A 71 7.00 9.88 9.42
CA ILE A 71 7.74 11.13 9.60
C ILE A 71 7.54 12.03 8.38
N GLU A 72 7.64 11.46 7.18
CA GLU A 72 7.52 12.21 5.93
C GLU A 72 6.16 12.94 5.80
N PHE A 73 5.09 12.34 6.33
CA PHE A 73 3.78 12.99 6.40
C PHE A 73 3.81 14.37 7.09
N TYR A 74 4.62 14.52 8.13
CA TYR A 74 4.75 15.78 8.87
C TYR A 74 5.81 16.70 8.30
N THR A 75 6.84 16.16 7.62
CA THR A 75 7.95 16.94 7.08
C THR A 75 7.71 17.46 5.66
N ARG A 76 6.69 16.97 4.95
CA ARG A 76 6.26 17.47 3.63
C ARG A 76 7.41 17.59 2.62
N GLY A 77 8.22 16.54 2.46
CA GLY A 77 9.39 16.52 1.59
C GLY A 77 10.72 16.70 2.32
N GLY A 78 10.68 16.99 3.63
CA GLY A 78 11.87 17.14 4.46
C GLY A 78 12.54 15.82 4.87
N TYR A 79 11.89 14.67 4.64
CA TYR A 79 12.43 13.36 4.96
C TYR A 79 12.11 12.35 3.85
N ASN A 80 13.14 11.75 3.24
CA ASN A 80 12.92 10.77 2.17
C ASN A 80 13.05 9.34 2.73
N THR A 81 12.10 8.49 2.36
CA THR A 81 12.05 7.06 2.71
C THR A 81 11.68 6.28 1.45
N GLN A 82 12.18 5.06 1.30
CA GLN A 82 11.85 4.22 0.13
C GLN A 82 10.93 3.05 0.49
N ASP A 83 10.93 2.67 1.76
CA ASP A 83 10.14 1.62 2.36
C ASP A 83 8.80 2.13 2.91
N ILE A 84 7.88 1.19 3.10
CA ILE A 84 6.58 1.42 3.73
C ILE A 84 6.47 0.44 4.89
N ASP A 85 6.65 0.93 6.10
CA ASP A 85 6.45 0.16 7.32
C ASP A 85 5.01 0.35 7.81
N PHE A 86 4.34 -0.75 8.14
CA PHE A 86 3.04 -0.70 8.76
C PHE A 86 2.88 -1.78 9.83
N ILE A 87 2.09 -1.45 10.84
CA ILE A 87 1.67 -2.37 11.89
C ILE A 87 0.20 -2.68 11.66
N THR A 88 -0.18 -3.93 11.84
CA THR A 88 -1.58 -4.35 11.85
C THR A 88 -1.92 -4.94 13.22
N PRO A 89 -3.18 -4.89 13.66
CA PRO A 89 -3.61 -5.69 14.80
C PRO A 89 -3.21 -7.15 14.59
N ALA A 90 -2.68 -7.79 15.64
CA ALA A 90 -2.38 -9.20 15.59
C ALA A 90 -3.68 -10.02 15.70
N GLU A 91 -4.49 -10.10 14.63
CA GLU A 91 -5.59 -11.07 14.67
C GLU A 91 -5.07 -12.49 14.40
N LYS A 92 -5.83 -13.49 14.86
CA LYS A 92 -5.42 -14.91 14.89
C LYS A 92 -5.10 -15.54 13.52
N ASN A 93 -5.28 -14.85 12.39
CA ASN A 93 -5.33 -15.45 11.05
C ASN A 93 -4.22 -15.04 10.06
N TRP A 94 -3.18 -14.28 10.44
CA TRP A 94 -2.07 -13.91 9.52
C TRP A 94 -1.34 -15.12 8.93
N ARG A 95 -1.35 -16.27 9.62
CA ARG A 95 -0.80 -17.55 9.11
C ARG A 95 -1.42 -18.02 7.79
N ARG A 96 -2.56 -17.46 7.36
CA ARG A 96 -3.20 -17.77 6.07
C ARG A 96 -2.67 -16.97 4.89
N PHE A 97 -2.05 -15.79 5.12
CA PHE A 97 -1.51 -14.93 4.06
C PHE A 97 -0.06 -15.26 3.68
N TRP A 98 0.72 -15.83 4.61
CA TRP A 98 2.13 -16.17 4.41
C TRP A 98 2.40 -17.60 3.90
N LYS A 99 1.36 -18.33 3.48
CA LYS A 99 1.53 -19.59 2.76
C LYS A 99 1.61 -19.29 1.27
N ILE A 100 2.77 -18.80 0.85
CA ILE A 100 3.22 -18.84 -0.54
C ILE A 100 4.19 -20.02 -0.62
#